data_AF-A0A1G5ZZD8-F1
#
_entry.id   AF-A0A1G5ZZD8-F1
#
_cell.length_a   1.000
_cell.length_b   1.000
_cell.length_c   1.000
_cell.angle_alpha   90.00
_cell.angle_beta   90.00
_cell.angle_gamma   90.00
#
_symmetry.space_group_name_H-M   'P 1'
#
loop_
_entity.id
_entity.type
_entity.pdbx_description
1 polymer ?
#
loop_
_entity_poly.entity_id
_entity_poly.type
_entity_poly.pdbx_seq_one_letter_code
_entity_poly.pdbx_strand_id
1 'polypeptide(L)' 'MNETINIVRLRQPDEIDDPLTDVLRTGARKLLAQAIEMEAEAFLAEMRDLKLPDGRERLVRHGR' A
#
# COMPACT_ATOMS: atom_id res chain seq x y z
N MET A 1 -13.40 30.49 -41.52
CA MET A 1 -12.30 30.15 -40.58
C MET A 1 -12.60 28.75 -40.05
N ASN A 2 -11.82 27.74 -40.43
CA ASN A 2 -11.94 26.41 -39.82
C ASN A 2 -10.92 26.35 -38.68
N GLU A 3 -11.39 26.51 -37.45
CA GLU A 3 -10.56 26.27 -36.27
C GLU A 3 -10.49 24.77 -36.01
N THR A 4 -9.29 24.21 -36.08
CA THR A 4 -9.03 22.81 -35.72
C THR A 4 -8.92 22.71 -34.20
N ILE A 5 -9.97 22.23 -33.55
CA ILE A 5 -9.95 21.97 -32.10
C ILE A 5 -9.28 20.63 -31.86
N ASN A 6 -8.08 20.65 -31.27
CA ASN A 6 -7.38 19.43 -30.84
C ASN A 6 -7.93 18.98 -29.49
N ILE A 7 -8.64 17.84 -29.49
CA ILE A 7 -9.10 17.18 -28.27
C ILE A 7 -8.08 16.08 -27.91
N VAL A 8 -7.39 16.25 -26.79
CA VAL A 8 -6.49 15.23 -26.23
C VAL A 8 -7.13 14.65 -24.97
N ARG A 9 -7.29 13.33 -24.93
CA ARG A 9 -7.80 12.65 -23.73
C ARG A 9 -6.71 12.62 -22.65
N LEU A 10 -7.08 13.05 -21.44
CA LEU A 10 -6.26 12.90 -20.25
C LEU A 10 -6.54 11.55 -19.60
N ARG A 11 -5.52 10.69 -19.54
CA ARG A 11 -5.62 9.40 -18.85
C ARG A 11 -5.84 9.59 -17.37
N GLN A 12 -6.76 8.83 -16.81
CA GLN A 12 -6.98 8.84 -15.36
C GLN A 12 -5.87 8.04 -14.65
N PRO A 13 -5.47 8.40 -13.42
CA PRO A 13 -4.41 7.69 -12.68
C PRO A 13 -4.63 6.18 -12.52
N ASP A 14 -5.90 5.77 -12.46
CA ASP A 14 -6.34 4.38 -12.30
C ASP A 14 -6.58 3.66 -13.64
N GLU A 15 -6.47 4.36 -14.77
CA GLU A 15 -6.69 3.79 -16.10
C GLU A 15 -5.37 3.17 -16.61
N ILE A 16 -5.33 1.83 -16.69
CA ILE A 16 -4.19 1.08 -17.22
C ILE A 16 -4.63 0.39 -18.51
N ASP A 17 -4.08 0.82 -19.64
CA ASP A 17 -4.43 0.30 -20.97
C ASP A 17 -3.69 -1.01 -21.32
N ASP A 18 -2.58 -1.33 -20.63
CA ASP A 18 -1.77 -2.49 -20.94
C ASP A 18 -1.82 -3.57 -19.84
N PRO A 19 -2.18 -4.83 -20.18
CA PRO A 19 -2.31 -5.91 -19.20
C PRO A 19 -1.03 -6.24 -18.42
N LEU A 20 0.15 -5.98 -18.99
CA LEU A 20 1.42 -6.29 -18.33
C LEU A 20 1.69 -5.30 -17.19
N THR A 21 1.46 -4.01 -17.40
CA THR A 21 1.57 -2.99 -16.35
C THR A 21 0.56 -3.22 -15.25
N ASP A 22 -0.65 -3.69 -15.56
CA ASP A 22 -1.63 -4.01 -14.53
C ASP A 22 -1.15 -5.18 -13.64
N VAL A 23 -0.64 -6.26 -14.27
CA VAL A 23 -0.05 -7.39 -13.54
C VAL A 23 1.13 -6.94 -12.68
N LEU A 24 2.04 -6.14 -13.22
CA LEU A 24 3.21 -5.64 -12.49
C LEU A 24 2.79 -4.72 -11.33
N ARG A 25 1.86 -3.79 -11.54
CA ARG A 25 1.36 -2.87 -10.50
C ARG A 25 0.66 -3.64 -9.39
N THR A 26 -0.22 -4.58 -9.75
CA THR A 26 -0.92 -5.43 -8.80
C THR A 26 0.06 -6.31 -8.00
N GLY A 27 1.04 -6.92 -8.68
CA GLY A 27 2.10 -7.71 -8.05
C GLY A 27 2.92 -6.89 -7.07
N ALA A 28 3.40 -5.71 -7.49
CA ALA A 28 4.16 -4.80 -6.65
C ALA A 28 3.35 -4.37 -5.41
N ARG A 29 2.07 -4.04 -5.56
CA ARG A 29 1.20 -3.68 -4.43
C ARG A 29 1.06 -4.81 -3.42
N LYS A 30 0.95 -6.07 -3.88
CA LYS A 30 0.91 -7.24 -3.00
C LYS A 30 2.23 -7.42 -2.24
N LEU A 31 3.36 -7.31 -2.93
CA LEU A 31 4.68 -7.44 -2.31
C LEU A 31 4.92 -6.34 -1.26
N LEU A 32 4.55 -5.09 -1.57
CA LEU A 32 4.65 -3.99 -0.62
C LEU A 32 3.76 -4.20 0.60
N ALA A 33 2.52 -4.66 0.41
CA ALA A 33 1.64 -5.01 1.53
C ALA A 33 2.31 -6.07 2.41
N GLN A 34 2.79 -7.17 1.83
CA GLN A 34 3.48 -8.22 2.57
C GLN A 34 4.72 -7.72 3.32
N ALA A 35 5.52 -6.85 2.70
CA ALA A 35 6.70 -6.27 3.34
C ALA A 35 6.32 -5.42 4.57
N ILE A 36 5.30 -4.57 4.44
CA ILE A 36 4.80 -3.75 5.54
C ILE A 36 4.25 -4.62 6.67
N GLU A 37 3.54 -5.70 6.33
CA GLU A 37 3.03 -6.65 7.33
C GLU A 37 4.16 -7.28 8.14
N MET A 38 5.21 -7.77 7.47
CA MET A 38 6.36 -8.36 8.14
C MET A 38 7.11 -7.35 9.02
N GLU A 39 7.26 -6.11 8.54
CA GLU A 39 7.92 -5.04 9.30
C GLU A 39 7.12 -4.68 10.56
N ALA A 40 5.80 -4.57 10.45
CA ALA A 40 4.94 -4.30 11.60
C ALA A 40 4.97 -5.43 12.64
N GLU A 41 4.98 -6.70 12.20
CA GLU A 41 5.13 -7.86 13.09
C GLU A 41 6.48 -7.86 13.79
N ALA A 42 7.57 -7.60 13.06
CA ALA A 42 8.92 -7.51 13.61
C ALA A 42 9.01 -6.41 14.69
N PHE A 43 8.48 -5.22 14.39
CA PHE A 43 8.45 -4.11 15.32
C PHE A 43 7.69 -4.45 16.62
N LEU A 44 6.51 -5.07 16.52
CA LEU A 44 5.76 -5.47 17.72
C LEU A 44 6.47 -6.57 18.52
N ALA A 45 7.19 -7.48 17.84
CA ALA A 45 7.99 -8.49 18.50
C ALA A 45 9.15 -7.87 19.30
N GLU A 46 9.83 -6.86 18.75
CA GLU A 46 10.88 -6.12 19.46
C GLU A 46 10.36 -5.39 20.70
N MET A 47 9.10 -4.92 20.66
CA MET A 47 8.47 -4.17 21.76
C MET A 47 7.78 -5.06 22.80
N ARG A 48 7.86 -6.38 22.66
CA ARG A 48 7.08 -7.35 23.46
C ARG A 48 7.31 -7.22 24.97
N ASP A 49 8.52 -6.83 25.37
CA ASP A 49 8.91 -6.68 26.78
C ASP A 49 8.39 -5.38 27.41
N LEU A 50 7.91 -4.43 26.59
CA LEU A 50 7.24 -3.23 27.08
C LEU A 50 5.82 -3.60 27.52
N LYS A 51 5.64 -3.74 28.83
CA LYS A 51 4.33 -3.99 29.45
C LYS A 51 3.83 -2.80 30.25
N LEU A 52 2.52 -2.68 30.34
CA LEU A 52 1.85 -1.82 31.30
C LEU A 52 1.98 -2.40 32.73
N PRO A 53 1.74 -1.60 33.79
CA PRO A 53 1.79 -2.10 35.17
C PRO A 53 0.87 -3.28 35.46
N ASP A 54 -0.20 -3.45 34.68
CA ASP A 54 -1.14 -4.56 34.75
C ASP A 54 -0.73 -5.79 33.92
N GLY A 55 0.46 -5.77 33.31
CA GLY A 55 1.05 -6.88 32.55
C GLY A 55 0.64 -6.95 31.07
N ARG A 56 -0.26 -6.08 30.59
CA ARG A 56 -0.65 -6.04 29.17
C ARG A 56 0.47 -5.47 28.29
N GLU A 57 0.47 -5.86 27.02
CA GLU A 57 1.34 -5.24 26.01
C GLU A 57 1.09 -3.74 25.91
N ARG A 58 2.17 -2.97 25.91
CA ARG A 58 2.09 -1.51 25.80
C ARG A 58 1.78 -1.06 24.37
N LEU A 59 2.16 -1.86 23.38
CA LEU A 59 1.92 -1.62 21.95
C LEU A 59 1.20 -2.82 21.36
N VAL A 60 0.18 -2.56 20.55
CA VAL A 60 -0.61 -3.59 19.86
C VAL A 60 -0.91 -3.12 18.44
N ARG A 61 -1.09 -4.07 17.52
CA ARG A 61 -1.58 -3.78 16.18
C ARG A 61 -3.07 -3.42 16.24
N HIS A 62 -3.45 -2.32 15.58
CA HIS A 62 -4.87 -1.99 15.41
C HIS A 62 -5.34 -2.40 14.01
N GLY A 63 -6.27 -3.34 13.94
CA GLY A 63 -6.73 -3.95 12.69
C GLY A 63 -6.00 -5.24 12.35
N ARG A 64 -6.30 -5.79 11.17
CA ARG A 64 -5.63 -6.97 10.61
C ARG A 64 -4.75 -6.51 9.46
#